data_AF-A0A317ISP5-F1
#
_entry.id   AF-A0A317ISP5-F1
#
_cell.length_a   1.000
_cell.length_b   1.000
_cell.length_c   1.000
_cell.angle_alpha   90.00
_cell.angle_beta   90.00
_cell.angle_gamma   90.00
#
_symmetry.space_group_name_H-M   'P 1'
#
loop_
_entity.id
_entity.type
_entity.pdbx_description
1 polymer ?
#
loop_
_entity_poly.entity_id
_entity_poly.type
_entity_poly.pdbx_seq_one_letter_code
_entity_poly.pdbx_strand_id
1 'polypeptide(L)'
;MSLNPYASYLGEQDARQVIARTGGELRSLLETLGAAGIERSLAPGKWSARQILCHLADSEITFAFRLRQAVAEPHHTIQPFDQ
;
A
#
# COMPACT_ATOMS: atom_id res chain seq x y z
N MET A 1 5.77 -21.59 -11.86
CA MET A 1 5.31 -20.64 -10.81
C MET A 1 5.87 -19.28 -11.16
N SER A 2 5.06 -18.21 -11.21
CA SER A 2 5.60 -16.86 -11.42
C SER A 2 6.46 -16.47 -10.21
N LEU A 3 7.67 -15.93 -10.46
CA LEU A 3 8.59 -15.45 -9.41
C LEU A 3 7.93 -14.42 -8.48
N ASN A 4 7.01 -13.62 -9.02
CA ASN A 4 6.17 -12.71 -8.26
C ASN A 4 4.69 -13.06 -8.49
N PRO A 5 3.98 -13.66 -7.52
CA PRO A 5 2.55 -14.00 -7.66
C PRO A 5 1.67 -12.76 -7.79
N TYR A 6 2.15 -11.58 -7.40
CA TYR A 6 1.42 -10.33 -7.49
C TYR A 6 1.54 -9.64 -8.85
N ALA A 7 2.44 -10.11 -9.73
CA ALA A 7 2.62 -9.50 -11.06
C ALA A 7 1.34 -9.56 -11.91
N SER A 8 0.48 -10.56 -11.70
CA SER A 8 -0.81 -10.68 -12.39
C SER A 8 -1.77 -9.52 -12.09
N TYR A 9 -1.67 -8.87 -10.93
CA TYR A 9 -2.53 -7.75 -10.57
C TYR A 9 -2.16 -6.43 -11.25
N LEU A 10 -0.98 -6.36 -11.88
CA LEU A 10 -0.56 -5.19 -12.67
C LEU A 10 -1.16 -5.19 -14.09
N GLY A 11 -1.66 -6.34 -14.57
CA GLY A 11 -2.05 -6.49 -15.97
C GLY A 11 -0.89 -6.12 -16.91
N GLU A 12 -1.11 -5.15 -17.80
CA GLU A 12 -0.10 -4.66 -18.74
C GLU A 12 0.69 -3.43 -18.22
N GLN A 13 0.47 -3.02 -16.97
CA GLN A 13 1.01 -1.77 -16.44
C GLN A 13 2.45 -1.93 -15.92
N ASP A 14 3.29 -0.90 -16.11
CA ASP A 14 4.62 -0.85 -15.50
C ASP A 14 4.51 -0.57 -13.99
N ALA A 15 5.13 -1.44 -13.18
CA ALA A 15 5.05 -1.38 -11.73
C ALA A 15 5.58 -0.06 -11.14
N ARG A 16 6.64 0.52 -11.73
CA ARG A 16 7.24 1.77 -11.23
C ARG A 16 6.30 2.95 -11.50
N GLN A 17 5.66 2.96 -12.67
CA GLN A 17 4.66 3.96 -12.99
C GLN A 17 3.43 3.87 -12.09
N VAL A 18 2.98 2.65 -11.77
CA VAL A 18 1.90 2.42 -10.80
C VAL A 18 2.28 3.03 -9.45
N ILE A 19 3.41 2.63 -8.87
CA ILE A 19 3.88 3.14 -7.57
C ILE A 19 3.99 4.67 -7.58
N ALA A 20 4.55 5.25 -8.64
CA ALA A 20 4.76 6.71 -8.74
C ALA A 20 3.44 7.51 -8.74
N ARG A 21 2.35 6.97 -9.28
CA ARG A 21 1.06 7.67 -9.35
C ARG A 21 0.08 7.32 -8.23
N THR A 22 0.26 6.18 -7.55
CA THR A 22 -0.65 5.70 -6.48
C THR A 22 -0.98 6.78 -5.45
N GLY A 23 0.02 7.53 -4.96
CA GLY A 23 -0.22 8.59 -3.98
C GLY A 23 -1.16 9.69 -4.48
N GLY A 24 -1.04 10.08 -5.76
CA GLY A 24 -1.94 11.04 -6.40
C GLY A 24 -3.35 10.49 -6.60
N GLU A 25 -3.47 9.22 -7.01
CA GLU A 25 -4.76 8.55 -7.18
C GLU A 25 -5.50 8.42 -5.83
N LEU A 26 -4.81 8.02 -4.75
CA LEU A 26 -5.37 7.96 -3.40
C LEU A 26 -5.87 9.33 -2.94
N ARG A 27 -5.10 10.41 -3.19
CA ARG A 27 -5.52 11.78 -2.87
C ARG A 27 -6.82 12.15 -3.59
N SER A 28 -6.93 11.86 -4.89
CA SER A 28 -8.13 12.13 -5.68
C SER A 28 -9.36 11.36 -5.17
N LEU A 29 -9.17 10.10 -4.76
CA LEU A 29 -10.24 9.30 -4.15
C LEU A 29 -10.74 9.90 -2.83
N LEU A 30 -9.83 10.38 -1.98
CA LEU A 30 -10.20 11.02 -0.70
C LEU A 30 -10.93 12.35 -0.92
N GLU A 31 -10.50 13.15 -1.89
CA GLU A 31 -11.21 14.37 -2.30
C GLU A 31 -12.63 14.05 -2.76
N THR A 32 -12.82 12.97 -3.52
CA THR A 32 -14.14 12.50 -3.97
C THR A 32 -15.04 12.04 -2.82
N LEU A 33 -14.46 11.36 -1.81
CA LEU A 33 -15.21 10.91 -0.63
C LEU A 33 -15.64 12.08 0.28
N GLY A 34 -14.86 13.15 0.32
CA GLY A 34 -15.07 14.28 1.22
C GLY A 34 -14.92 13.91 2.71
N ALA A 35 -14.95 14.92 3.59
CA ALA A 35 -14.66 14.74 5.02
C ALA A 35 -15.53 13.67 5.69
N ALA A 36 -16.85 13.67 5.43
CA ALA A 36 -17.76 12.69 6.00
C ALA A 36 -17.52 11.27 5.45
N GLY A 37 -17.21 11.14 4.15
CA GLY A 37 -16.92 9.84 3.54
C GLY A 37 -15.61 9.25 4.05
N ILE A 38 -14.61 10.09 4.33
CA ILE A 38 -13.31 9.68 4.88
C ILE A 38 -13.46 9.01 6.25
N GLU A 39 -14.36 9.50 7.11
CA GLU A 39 -14.61 8.93 8.44
C GLU A 39 -15.59 7.75 8.44
N ARG A 40 -16.35 7.56 7.36
CA ARG A 40 -17.40 6.54 7.31
C ARG A 40 -16.81 5.13 7.27
N SER A 41 -17.15 4.32 8.26
CA SER A 41 -16.98 2.86 8.20
C SER A 41 -18.18 2.21 7.49
N LEU A 42 -17.94 1.17 6.70
CA LEU A 42 -18.97 0.50 5.90
C LEU A 42 -19.74 -0.58 6.67
N ALA A 43 -19.22 -1.05 7.80
CA ALA A 43 -19.89 -2.01 8.68
C ALA A 43 -19.20 -2.03 10.06
N PRO A 44 -19.88 -2.51 11.12
CA PRO A 44 -19.26 -2.66 12.44
C PRO A 44 -17.91 -3.40 12.37
N GLY A 45 -16.87 -2.79 12.95
CA GLY A 45 -15.51 -3.35 12.97
C GLY A 45 -14.70 -3.20 11.68
N LYS A 46 -15.26 -2.64 10.60
CA LYS A 46 -14.48 -2.33 9.38
C LYS A 46 -13.79 -0.98 9.49
N TRP A 47 -12.65 -0.86 8.82
CA TRP A 47 -11.92 0.40 8.76
C TRP A 47 -12.66 1.46 7.95
N SER A 48 -12.48 2.72 8.36
CA SER A 48 -12.80 3.89 7.54
C SER A 48 -11.73 4.11 6.47
N ALA A 49 -12.00 4.96 5.47
CA ALA A 49 -11.01 5.31 4.45
C ALA A 49 -9.77 5.99 5.07
N ARG A 50 -9.93 6.77 6.15
CA ARG A 50 -8.81 7.32 6.93
C ARG A 50 -7.90 6.22 7.45
N GLN A 51 -8.46 5.20 8.10
CA GLN A 51 -7.68 4.10 8.67
C GLN A 51 -6.95 3.30 7.59
N ILE A 52 -7.62 3.03 6.47
CA ILE A 52 -7.01 2.37 5.32
C ILE A 52 -5.82 3.19 4.78
N LEU A 53 -5.99 4.51 4.60
CA LEU A 53 -4.91 5.37 4.11
C LEU A 53 -3.70 5.37 5.05
N CYS A 54 -3.93 5.52 6.36
CA CYS A 54 -2.85 5.49 7.34
C CYS A 54 -2.09 4.15 7.29
N HIS A 55 -2.82 3.04 7.23
CA HIS A 55 -2.22 1.71 7.14
C HIS A 55 -1.41 1.50 5.84
N LEU A 56 -1.89 2.05 4.70
CA LEU A 56 -1.12 2.06 3.45
C LEU A 56 0.18 2.86 3.59
N ALA A 57 0.14 4.01 4.28
CA ALA A 57 1.34 4.81 4.53
C ALA A 57 2.33 4.08 5.46
N ASP A 58 1.85 3.43 6.52
CA ASP A 58 2.68 2.62 7.42
C ASP A 58 3.33 1.44 6.67
N SER A 59 2.58 0.80 5.79
CA SER A 59 3.06 -0.28 4.92
C SER A 59 4.15 0.20 3.96
N GLU A 60 3.99 1.37 3.35
CA GLU A 60 4.99 1.94 2.42
C GLU A 60 6.31 2.24 3.13
N ILE A 61 6.27 2.80 4.35
CA ILE A 61 7.47 3.02 5.18
C ILE A 61 8.17 1.69 5.45
N THR A 62 7.40 0.68 5.85
CA THR A 62 7.91 -0.67 6.16
C THR A 62 8.53 -1.33 4.93
N PHE A 63 7.89 -1.26 3.77
CA PHE A 63 8.38 -1.86 2.53
C PHE A 63 9.62 -1.15 2.01
N ALA A 64 9.68 0.17 2.09
CA ALA A 64 10.87 0.93 1.72
C ALA A 64 12.07 0.55 2.63
N PHE A 65 11.83 0.37 3.92
CA PHE A 65 12.87 -0.09 4.85
C PHE A 65 13.36 -1.51 4.51
N ARG A 66 12.44 -2.45 4.31
CA ARG A 66 12.76 -3.85 3.93
C ARG A 66 13.51 -3.94 2.59
N LEU A 67 13.13 -3.12 1.60
CA LEU A 67 13.81 -3.08 0.31
C LEU A 67 15.29 -2.67 0.48
N ARG A 68 15.56 -1.66 1.31
CA ARG A 68 16.94 -1.25 1.61
C ARG A 68 17.74 -2.38 2.28
N GLN A 69 17.13 -3.11 3.21
CA GLN A 69 17.79 -4.25 3.86
C GLN A 69 18.08 -5.38 2.86
N ALA A 70 17.12 -5.71 1.99
CA ALA A 70 17.29 -6.75 0.96
C ALA A 70 18.40 -6.43 -0.05
N VAL A 71 18.62 -5.14 -0.34
CA VAL A 71 19.73 -4.68 -1.21
C VAL A 71 21.07 -4.69 -0.44
N ALA A 72 21.06 -4.34 0.84
CA ALA A 72 22.28 -4.22 1.65
C ALA A 72 22.85 -5.57 2.12
N GLU A 73 21.99 -6.54 2.40
CA GLU A 73 22.38 -7.80 3.04
C GLU A 73 21.88 -9.03 2.24
N PRO A 74 22.78 -9.92 1.81
CA PRO A 74 22.39 -11.18 1.20
C PRO A 74 21.54 -12.01 2.16
N HIS A 75 20.42 -12.55 1.68
CA HIS A 75 19.52 -13.42 2.45
C HIS A 75 18.96 -12.79 3.74
N HIS A 76 18.74 -11.47 3.75
CA HIS A 76 18.15 -10.77 4.90
C HIS A 76 16.79 -11.37 5.32
N THR A 77 16.62 -11.62 6.63
CA THR A 77 15.34 -12.05 7.20
C THR A 77 14.43 -10.86 7.42
N ILE A 78 13.35 -10.79 6.63
CA ILE A 78 12.36 -9.72 6.71
C ILE A 78 11.63 -9.74 8.06
N GLN A 79 11.56 -8.59 8.73
CA GLN A 79 10.86 -8.45 10.01
C GLN A 79 9.35 -8.35 9.82
N PRO A 80 8.51 -9.08 10.58
CA PRO A 80 7.05 -8.98 10.51
C PRO A 80 6.53 -7.69 11.15
N PHE A 81 5.28 -7.35 10.87
CA PHE A 81 4.48 -6.38 11.63
C PHE A 81 3.05 -6.88 11.70
N ASP A 82 2.28 -6.37 12.66
CA ASP A 82 0.86 -6.66 12.78
C ASP A 82 0.11 -5.82 11.74
N GLN A 83 -0.49 -6.50 10.75
CA GLN A 83 -1.18 -5.90 9.61
C GLN A 83 -2.63 -6.38 9.54
#